data_AF-A0A177NMJ5-F1
#
_entry.id   AF-A0A177NMJ5-F1
#
_cell.length_a   1.000
_cell.length_b   1.000
_cell.length_c   1.000
_cell.angle_alpha   90.00
_cell.angle_beta   90.00
_cell.angle_gamma   90.00
#
_symmetry.space_group_name_H-M   'P 1'
#
loop_
_entity.id
_entity.type
_entity.pdbx_description
1 polymer ?
#
loop_
_entity_poly.entity_id
_entity_poly.type
_entity_poly.pdbx_seq_one_letter_code
_entity_poly.pdbx_strand_id
1 'polypeptide(L)'
;MKIEDLNYNAFSERELKPYSKRAPDFSGRFIRWFLENIYRLEEIDADDACVDAKHDKGVDAIYVDDVAETVYIIQAKTKIKDSAEFGDTEIKEFFGTLQQFDSKNKIDEVYSETKNDKLKQTIARTGLASKVDSGYDVLGIFISNARANDDAKAILAKLPKIKHL
;
A
#
# COMPACT_ATOMS: atom_id res chain seq x y z
N MET A 1 8.54 -11.21 15.82
CA MET A 1 7.08 -11.07 15.96
C MET A 1 6.44 -12.44 15.77
N LYS A 2 5.55 -12.86 16.68
CA LYS A 2 4.74 -14.08 16.54
C LYS A 2 3.49 -13.76 15.71
N ILE A 3 2.82 -14.78 15.17
CA ILE A 3 1.62 -14.55 14.35
C ILE A 3 0.51 -13.85 15.16
N GLU A 4 0.37 -14.20 16.44
CA GLU A 4 -0.60 -13.58 17.36
C GLU A 4 -0.34 -12.07 17.57
N ASP A 5 0.90 -11.60 17.38
CA ASP A 5 1.23 -10.18 17.51
C ASP A 5 0.64 -9.35 16.36
N LEU A 6 0.24 -9.98 15.25
CA LEU A 6 -0.46 -9.34 14.13
C LEU A 6 -1.99 -9.28 14.33
N ASN A 7 -2.53 -9.94 15.36
CA ASN A 7 -3.96 -9.85 15.65
C ASN A 7 -4.36 -8.39 15.91
N TYR A 8 -5.52 -7.97 15.40
CA TYR A 8 -5.91 -6.56 15.33
C TYR A 8 -5.69 -5.80 16.64
N ASN A 9 -6.21 -6.32 17.75
CA ASN A 9 -6.08 -5.65 19.05
C ASN A 9 -4.64 -5.68 19.59
N ALA A 10 -3.94 -6.81 19.46
CA ALA A 10 -2.58 -6.95 19.95
C ALA A 10 -1.63 -6.02 19.20
N PHE A 11 -1.73 -6.01 17.87
CA PHE A 11 -0.92 -5.18 17.00
C PHE A 11 -1.23 -3.69 17.21
N SER A 12 -2.52 -3.34 17.32
CA SER A 12 -2.95 -1.97 17.58
C SER A 12 -2.33 -1.40 18.86
N GLU A 13 -2.36 -2.16 19.95
CA GLU A 13 -1.88 -1.69 21.26
C GLU A 13 -0.35 -1.72 21.42
N ARG A 14 0.31 -2.70 20.81
CA ARG A 14 1.76 -2.93 21.00
C ARG A 14 2.61 -2.18 19.99
N GLU A 15 2.22 -2.25 18.72
CA GLU A 15 3.06 -1.79 17.61
C GLU A 15 2.55 -0.49 17.00
N LEU A 16 1.22 -0.31 16.90
CA LEU A 16 0.63 0.83 16.21
C LEU A 16 0.32 2.03 17.12
N LYS A 17 0.42 1.85 18.44
CA LYS A 17 0.14 2.92 19.41
C LYS A 17 0.94 4.21 19.18
N PRO A 18 2.26 4.18 18.84
CA PRO A 18 3.03 5.39 18.53
C PRO A 18 2.45 6.22 17.38
N TYR A 19 1.79 5.58 16.42
CA TYR A 19 1.25 6.21 15.21
C TYR A 19 -0.13 6.84 15.41
N SER A 20 -0.73 6.73 16.60
CA SER A 20 -2.09 7.22 16.89
C SER A 20 -2.30 8.72 16.65
N LYS A 21 -1.22 9.52 16.67
CA LYS A 21 -1.26 10.96 16.37
C LYS A 21 -1.16 11.26 14.87
N ARG A 22 -0.64 10.32 14.08
CA ARG A 22 -0.36 10.46 12.65
C ARG A 22 -1.44 9.84 11.77
N ALA A 23 -2.17 8.86 12.29
CA ALA A 23 -3.32 8.26 11.63
C ALA A 23 -4.45 7.89 12.62
N PRO A 24 -5.71 8.24 12.32
CA PRO A 24 -6.83 8.01 13.22
C PRO A 24 -7.28 6.55 13.27
N ASP A 25 -7.11 5.79 12.19
CA ASP A 25 -7.55 4.40 12.07
C ASP A 25 -6.39 3.41 11.99
N PHE A 26 -6.71 2.13 12.14
CA PHE A 26 -5.73 1.05 12.15
C PHE A 26 -4.99 0.90 10.81
N SER A 27 -5.66 1.09 9.68
CA SER A 27 -5.06 0.90 8.35
C SER A 27 -3.97 1.93 8.11
N GLY A 28 -4.26 3.21 8.35
CA GLY A 28 -3.29 4.29 8.20
C GLY A 28 -2.10 4.16 9.16
N ARG A 29 -2.33 3.68 10.39
CA ARG A 29 -1.22 3.39 11.34
C ARG A 29 -0.37 2.21 10.87
N PHE A 30 -1.01 1.16 10.36
CA PHE A 30 -0.31 -0.02 9.86
C PHE A 30 0.56 0.30 8.66
N ILE A 31 0.08 1.11 7.71
CA ILE A 31 0.88 1.56 6.56
C ILE A 31 2.14 2.31 7.02
N ARG A 32 2.02 3.24 7.97
CA ARG A 32 3.18 3.99 8.50
C ARG A 32 4.17 3.08 9.22
N TRP A 33 3.67 2.19 10.09
CA TRP A 33 4.50 1.17 10.72
C TRP A 33 5.24 0.33 9.69
N PHE A 34 4.55 -0.09 8.63
CA PHE A 34 5.13 -0.90 7.55
C PHE A 34 6.23 -0.14 6.81
N LEU A 35 5.98 1.11 6.43
CA LEU A 35 6.96 1.95 5.74
C LEU A 35 8.21 2.20 6.60
N GLU A 36 8.04 2.43 7.90
CA GLU A 36 9.15 2.71 8.82
C GLU A 36 9.92 1.45 9.26
N ASN A 37 9.24 0.31 9.41
CA ASN A 37 9.88 -0.90 9.96
C ASN A 37 10.34 -1.87 8.87
N ILE A 38 9.67 -1.89 7.71
CA ILE A 38 10.01 -2.78 6.60
C ILE A 38 10.78 -2.04 5.51
N TYR A 39 10.32 -0.86 5.09
CA TYR A 39 11.04 -0.02 4.12
C TYR A 39 12.06 0.92 4.75
N ARG A 40 12.09 1.01 6.09
CA ARG A 40 13.06 1.82 6.85
C ARG A 40 13.03 3.30 6.49
N LEU A 41 11.86 3.81 6.13
CA LEU A 41 11.66 5.22 5.88
C LEU A 41 11.71 6.00 7.20
N GLU A 42 12.15 7.26 7.13
CA GLU A 42 11.97 8.20 8.23
C GLU A 42 10.49 8.58 8.37
N GLU A 43 10.08 9.03 9.55
CA GLU A 43 8.67 9.35 9.86
C GLU A 43 8.02 10.30 8.82
N ILE A 44 8.76 11.33 8.41
CA ILE A 44 8.26 12.32 7.44
C ILE A 44 8.08 11.68 6.06
N ASP A 45 9.04 10.87 5.61
CA ASP A 45 8.97 10.19 4.31
C ASP A 45 7.84 9.15 4.27
N ALA A 46 7.61 8.44 5.39
CA ALA A 46 6.48 7.53 5.53
C ALA A 46 5.14 8.26 5.47
N ASP A 47 5.01 9.41 6.14
CA ASP A 47 3.80 10.23 6.08
C ASP A 47 3.54 10.81 4.67
N ASP A 48 4.60 11.25 4.01
CA ASP A 48 4.58 11.81 2.66
C ASP A 48 4.25 10.78 1.57
N ALA A 49 4.50 9.49 1.84
CA ALA A 49 4.09 8.39 0.98
C ALA A 49 2.62 7.99 1.17
N CYS A 50 2.00 8.29 2.31
CA CYS A 50 0.63 7.89 2.61
C CYS A 50 -0.41 8.74 1.87
N VAL A 51 -1.32 8.07 1.16
CA VAL A 51 -2.44 8.67 0.42
C VAL A 51 -3.80 8.12 0.85
N ASP A 52 -3.84 7.47 2.01
CA ASP A 52 -4.90 6.74 2.74
C ASP A 52 -6.20 7.53 3.08
N ALA A 53 -6.55 8.53 2.28
CA ALA A 53 -7.76 9.32 2.40
C ALA A 53 -8.82 8.89 1.37
N LYS A 54 -10.08 9.31 1.56
CA LYS A 54 -11.18 9.02 0.61
C LYS A 54 -10.78 9.32 -0.83
N HIS A 55 -11.29 8.50 -1.77
CA HIS A 55 -11.02 8.60 -3.21
C HIS A 55 -9.57 8.30 -3.63
N ASP A 56 -8.87 7.49 -2.84
CA ASP A 56 -7.52 6.98 -3.08
C ASP A 56 -7.36 5.99 -4.25
N LYS A 57 -8.46 5.63 -4.94
CA LYS A 57 -8.47 4.63 -6.04
C LYS A 57 -7.93 3.25 -5.61
N GLY A 58 -8.01 2.92 -4.32
CA GLY A 58 -7.53 1.67 -3.75
C GLY A 58 -6.05 1.65 -3.39
N VAL A 59 -5.39 2.81 -3.31
CA VAL A 59 -3.97 2.95 -2.94
C VAL A 59 -3.86 3.58 -1.56
N ASP A 60 -3.20 2.95 -0.61
CA ASP A 60 -3.00 3.55 0.72
C ASP A 60 -1.66 4.30 0.82
N ALA A 61 -0.65 3.91 0.04
CA ALA A 61 0.61 4.62 -0.08
C ALA A 61 1.30 4.44 -1.45
N ILE A 62 2.10 5.43 -1.84
CA ILE A 62 3.02 5.36 -2.98
C ILE A 62 4.42 5.72 -2.49
N TYR A 63 5.35 4.79 -2.64
CA TYR A 63 6.77 5.01 -2.37
C TYR A 63 7.58 4.86 -3.65
N VAL A 64 8.52 5.77 -3.90
CA VAL A 64 9.40 5.72 -5.06
C VAL A 64 10.83 5.58 -4.56
N ASP A 65 11.46 4.47 -4.93
CA ASP A 65 12.87 4.22 -4.67
C ASP A 65 13.66 4.56 -5.94
N ASP A 66 14.34 5.71 -5.93
CA ASP A 66 15.12 6.19 -7.06
C ASP A 66 16.44 5.42 -7.26
N VAL A 67 16.91 4.69 -6.25
CA VAL A 67 18.11 3.85 -6.35
C VAL A 67 17.77 2.54 -7.04
N ALA A 68 16.64 1.93 -6.68
CA ALA A 68 16.13 0.71 -7.29
C ALA A 68 15.32 0.96 -8.57
N GLU A 69 15.13 2.22 -8.97
CA GLU A 69 14.26 2.65 -10.07
C GLU A 69 12.87 1.97 -10.01
N THR A 70 12.28 1.94 -8.81
CA THR A 70 11.04 1.20 -8.55
C THR A 70 10.00 2.06 -7.85
N VAL A 71 8.79 2.03 -8.38
CA VAL A 71 7.56 2.55 -7.78
C VAL A 71 6.86 1.41 -7.04
N TYR A 72 6.61 1.62 -5.75
CA TYR A 72 5.80 0.75 -4.92
C TYR A 72 4.41 1.35 -4.72
N ILE A 73 3.40 0.68 -5.25
CA ILE A 73 1.98 0.96 -4.99
C ILE A 73 1.55 0.06 -3.83
N ILE A 74 1.05 0.62 -2.74
CA ILE A 74 0.82 -0.14 -1.50
C ILE A 74 -0.66 -0.06 -1.12
N GLN A 75 -1.25 -1.20 -0.75
CA GLN A 75 -2.60 -1.27 -0.19
C GLN A 75 -2.59 -2.08 1.11
N ALA A 76 -3.25 -1.56 2.14
CA ALA A 76 -3.53 -2.26 3.38
C ALA A 76 -4.96 -2.81 3.38
N LYS A 77 -5.08 -4.12 3.64
CA LYS A 77 -6.37 -4.76 3.90
C LYS A 77 -6.38 -5.36 5.29
N THR A 78 -7.19 -4.80 6.17
CA THR A 78 -7.18 -5.17 7.60
C THR A 78 -8.46 -5.91 7.99
N LYS A 79 -8.36 -6.88 8.90
CA LYS A 79 -9.49 -7.64 9.46
C LYS A 79 -9.45 -7.54 10.98
N ILE A 80 -10.61 -7.32 11.59
CA ILE A 80 -10.74 -7.20 13.06
C ILE A 80 -10.71 -8.59 13.73
N LYS A 81 -11.29 -9.60 13.09
CA LYS A 81 -11.34 -10.97 13.63
C LYS A 81 -10.01 -11.67 13.41
N ASP A 82 -9.39 -12.14 14.50
CA ASP A 82 -8.08 -12.83 14.49
C ASP A 82 -8.00 -14.04 13.55
N SER A 83 -9.12 -14.77 13.37
CA SER A 83 -9.18 -15.94 12.49
C SER A 83 -9.64 -15.60 11.07
N ALA A 84 -9.75 -14.32 10.72
CA ALA A 84 -10.15 -13.93 9.38
C ALA A 84 -9.01 -14.16 8.39
N GLU A 85 -9.39 -14.45 7.16
CA GLU A 85 -8.49 -14.56 6.02
C GLU A 85 -8.92 -13.56 4.95
N PHE A 86 -8.01 -13.25 4.03
CA PHE A 86 -8.35 -12.57 2.78
C PHE A 86 -8.30 -13.55 1.61
N GLY A 87 -9.17 -13.31 0.63
CA GLY A 87 -9.34 -14.16 -0.54
C GLY A 87 -8.72 -13.58 -1.81
N ASP A 88 -8.97 -14.26 -2.92
CA ASP A 88 -8.52 -13.84 -4.24
C ASP A 88 -9.20 -12.54 -4.71
N THR A 89 -10.39 -12.24 -4.21
CA THR A 89 -11.16 -11.04 -4.59
C THR A 89 -10.41 -9.78 -4.18
N GLU A 90 -9.92 -9.71 -2.94
CA GLU A 90 -9.10 -8.57 -2.50
C GLU A 90 -7.83 -8.40 -3.35
N ILE A 91 -7.20 -9.50 -3.77
CA ILE A 91 -6.01 -9.45 -4.63
C ILE A 91 -6.34 -9.00 -6.07
N LYS A 92 -7.49 -9.44 -6.63
CA LYS A 92 -7.95 -9.00 -7.96
C LYS A 92 -8.29 -7.52 -7.98
N GLU A 93 -8.94 -7.03 -6.93
CA GLU A 93 -9.22 -5.60 -6.76
C GLU A 93 -7.91 -4.80 -6.74
N PHE A 94 -6.94 -5.23 -5.93
CA PHE A 94 -5.64 -4.57 -5.87
C PHE A 94 -4.88 -4.63 -7.19
N PHE A 95 -4.94 -5.75 -7.90
CA PHE A 95 -4.36 -5.87 -9.24
C PHE A 95 -4.98 -4.85 -10.20
N GLY A 96 -6.30 -4.66 -10.17
CA GLY A 96 -6.99 -3.62 -10.94
C GLY A 96 -6.51 -2.20 -10.60
N THR A 97 -6.23 -1.93 -9.32
CA THR A 97 -5.58 -0.68 -8.89
C THR A 97 -4.18 -0.55 -9.46
N LEU A 98 -3.34 -1.59 -9.35
CA LEU A 98 -1.96 -1.57 -9.85
C LEU A 98 -1.87 -1.29 -11.36
N GLN A 99 -2.82 -1.81 -12.15
CA GLN A 99 -2.89 -1.57 -13.59
C GLN A 99 -3.14 -0.10 -13.97
N GLN A 100 -3.60 0.75 -13.04
CA GLN A 100 -3.76 2.19 -13.28
C GLN A 100 -2.43 2.95 -13.20
N PHE A 101 -1.35 2.31 -12.75
CA PHE A 101 -0.04 2.92 -12.57
C PHE A 101 1.04 2.36 -13.52
N ASP A 102 0.66 1.53 -14.49
CA ASP A 102 1.63 0.83 -15.37
C ASP A 102 2.17 1.65 -16.55
N SER A 103 1.67 2.87 -16.73
CA SER A 103 2.04 3.74 -17.83
C SER A 103 1.74 5.19 -17.51
N LYS A 104 2.49 6.10 -18.14
CA LYS A 104 2.34 7.54 -17.98
C LYS A 104 0.89 8.00 -18.17
N ASN A 105 0.25 7.59 -19.26
CA ASN A 105 -1.11 8.00 -19.60
C ASN A 105 -2.12 7.62 -18.52
N LYS A 106 -2.04 6.41 -17.97
CA LYS A 106 -2.96 5.98 -16.91
C LYS A 106 -2.69 6.71 -15.60
N ILE A 107 -1.43 7.01 -15.28
CA ILE A 107 -1.09 7.81 -14.10
C ILE A 107 -1.63 9.25 -14.26
N ASP A 108 -1.51 9.84 -15.45
CA ASP A 108 -2.09 11.15 -15.76
C ASP A 108 -3.64 11.12 -15.63
N GLU A 109 -4.29 10.04 -16.06
CA GLU A 109 -5.73 9.82 -15.85
C GLU A 109 -6.07 9.77 -14.36
N VAL A 110 -5.36 8.96 -13.56
CA VAL A 110 -5.53 8.90 -12.10
C VAL A 110 -5.38 10.28 -11.47
N TYR A 111 -4.35 11.03 -11.86
CA TYR A 111 -4.10 12.40 -11.39
C TYR A 111 -5.26 13.35 -11.72
N SER A 112 -5.81 13.25 -12.93
CA SER A 112 -6.91 14.11 -13.38
C SER A 112 -8.24 13.80 -12.70
N GLU A 113 -8.54 12.52 -12.48
CA GLU A 113 -9.85 12.05 -12.01
C GLU A 113 -9.98 11.99 -10.50
N THR A 114 -8.88 11.74 -9.78
CA THR A 114 -8.97 11.59 -8.34
C THR A 114 -9.43 12.88 -7.67
N LYS A 115 -10.16 12.73 -6.56
CA LYS A 115 -10.50 13.84 -5.65
C LYS A 115 -9.65 13.81 -4.38
N ASN A 116 -8.67 12.90 -4.33
CA ASN A 116 -7.74 12.78 -3.22
C ASN A 116 -6.54 13.71 -3.49
N ASP A 117 -6.48 14.82 -2.76
CA ASP A 117 -5.41 15.81 -2.93
C ASP A 117 -4.04 15.26 -2.55
N LYS A 118 -3.95 14.35 -1.55
CA LYS A 118 -2.69 13.70 -1.19
C LYS A 118 -2.17 12.82 -2.32
N LEU A 119 -3.06 12.08 -2.99
CA LEU A 119 -2.69 11.28 -4.15
C LEU A 119 -2.17 12.16 -5.29
N LYS A 120 -2.84 13.27 -5.59
CA LYS A 120 -2.35 14.24 -6.60
C LYS A 120 -0.98 14.81 -6.24
N GLN A 121 -0.84 15.28 -5.00
CA GLN A 121 0.40 15.85 -4.49
C GLN A 121 1.54 14.84 -4.57
N THR A 122 1.28 13.59 -4.20
CA THR A 122 2.28 12.51 -4.26
C THR A 122 2.71 12.20 -5.69
N ILE A 123 1.75 12.05 -6.62
CA ILE A 123 2.04 11.85 -8.05
C ILE A 123 2.89 13.00 -8.60
N ALA A 124 2.52 14.25 -8.30
CA ALA A 124 3.23 15.42 -8.79
C ALA A 124 4.63 15.58 -8.18
N ARG A 125 4.74 15.50 -6.85
CA ARG A 125 5.99 15.70 -6.09
C ARG A 125 7.04 14.64 -6.44
N THR A 126 6.61 13.39 -6.62
CA THR A 126 7.53 12.29 -6.94
C THR A 126 7.90 12.22 -8.42
N GLY A 127 7.21 12.98 -9.29
CA GLY A 127 7.37 12.88 -10.74
C GLY A 127 6.92 11.52 -11.30
N LEU A 128 5.94 10.90 -10.65
CA LEU A 128 5.61 9.48 -10.82
C LEU A 128 5.42 9.06 -12.28
N ALA A 129 4.59 9.83 -13.02
CA ALA A 129 4.28 9.53 -14.41
C ALA A 129 5.54 9.53 -15.29
N SER A 130 6.42 10.52 -15.11
CA SER A 130 7.68 10.64 -15.85
C SER A 130 8.67 9.54 -15.51
N LYS A 131 8.75 9.11 -14.25
CA LYS A 131 9.62 8.01 -13.82
C LYS A 131 9.19 6.68 -14.43
N VAL A 132 7.89 6.38 -14.40
CA VAL A 132 7.35 5.18 -15.07
C VAL A 132 7.58 5.23 -16.58
N ASP A 133 7.39 6.39 -17.22
CA ASP A 133 7.69 6.59 -18.64
C ASP A 133 9.18 6.38 -18.97
N SER A 134 10.07 6.71 -18.03
CA SER A 134 11.52 6.54 -18.15
C SER A 134 11.99 5.11 -17.89
N GLY A 135 11.09 4.19 -17.55
CA GLY A 135 11.39 2.77 -17.38
C GLY A 135 11.40 2.26 -15.93
N TYR A 136 10.96 3.06 -14.95
CA TYR A 136 10.85 2.57 -13.56
C TYR A 136 9.90 1.38 -13.48
N ASP A 137 10.28 0.37 -12.71
CA ASP A 137 9.43 -0.76 -12.41
C ASP A 137 8.25 -0.34 -11.52
N VAL A 138 7.08 -0.94 -11.74
CA VAL A 138 5.89 -0.71 -10.91
C VAL A 138 5.51 -2.02 -10.23
N LEU A 139 5.63 -2.04 -8.90
CA LEU A 139 5.36 -3.19 -8.05
C LEU A 139 4.23 -2.88 -7.06
N GLY A 140 3.31 -3.84 -6.89
CA GLY A 140 2.26 -3.78 -5.90
C GLY A 140 2.70 -4.45 -4.59
N ILE A 141 2.41 -3.81 -3.46
CA ILE A 141 2.60 -4.37 -2.13
C ILE A 141 1.24 -4.43 -1.43
N PHE A 142 0.75 -5.64 -1.17
CA PHE A 142 -0.49 -5.87 -0.44
C PHE A 142 -0.16 -6.28 1.00
N ILE A 143 -0.51 -5.46 1.99
CA ILE A 143 -0.25 -5.76 3.40
C ILE A 143 -1.54 -6.13 4.13
N SER A 144 -1.46 -7.14 4.99
CA SER A 144 -2.61 -7.54 5.80
C SER A 144 -2.21 -8.05 7.18
N ASN A 145 -3.07 -7.79 8.16
CA ASN A 145 -2.97 -8.42 9.48
C ASN A 145 -3.69 -9.79 9.53
N ALA A 146 -4.26 -10.22 8.41
CA ALA A 146 -4.94 -11.51 8.22
C ALA A 146 -4.12 -12.42 7.30
N ARG A 147 -4.38 -13.72 7.35
CA ARG A 147 -3.69 -14.70 6.49
C ARG A 147 -4.34 -14.76 5.10
N ALA A 148 -3.52 -15.05 4.09
CA ALA A 148 -4.02 -15.43 2.77
C ALA A 148 -4.68 -16.81 2.84
N ASN A 149 -5.90 -16.94 2.33
CA ASN A 149 -6.50 -18.25 2.09
C ASN A 149 -5.86 -18.92 0.84
N ASP A 150 -6.28 -20.13 0.51
CA ASP A 150 -5.66 -20.88 -0.60
C ASP A 150 -5.93 -20.27 -1.97
N ASP A 151 -7.09 -19.63 -2.18
CA ASP A 151 -7.40 -18.92 -3.43
C ASP A 151 -6.50 -17.70 -3.62
N ALA A 152 -6.27 -16.93 -2.54
CA ALA A 152 -5.37 -15.78 -2.54
C ALA A 152 -3.94 -16.20 -2.89
N LYS A 153 -3.43 -17.30 -2.29
CA LYS A 153 -2.11 -17.85 -2.62
C LYS A 153 -2.03 -18.27 -4.08
N ALA A 154 -3.06 -18.95 -4.59
CA ALA A 154 -3.11 -19.45 -5.95
C ALA A 154 -3.08 -18.33 -7.00
N ILE A 155 -3.74 -17.19 -6.73
CA ILE A 155 -3.68 -16.04 -7.63
C ILE A 155 -2.39 -15.24 -7.49
N LEU A 156 -1.87 -15.05 -6.26
CA LEU A 156 -0.61 -14.35 -6.02
C LEU A 156 0.56 -15.02 -6.75
N ALA A 157 0.59 -16.36 -6.82
CA ALA A 157 1.59 -17.10 -7.59
C ALA A 157 1.57 -16.79 -9.10
N LYS A 158 0.47 -16.23 -9.63
CA LYS A 158 0.32 -15.82 -11.04
C LYS A 158 0.57 -14.33 -11.26
N LEU A 159 0.74 -13.54 -10.21
CA LEU A 159 0.89 -12.09 -10.25
C LEU A 159 2.26 -11.67 -9.68
N PRO A 160 3.37 -11.89 -10.42
CA PRO A 160 4.72 -11.69 -9.89
C PRO A 160 5.05 -10.23 -9.53
N LYS A 161 4.27 -9.27 -10.05
CA LYS A 161 4.39 -7.86 -9.71
C LYS A 161 3.71 -7.49 -8.38
N ILE A 162 2.98 -8.41 -7.75
CA ILE A 162 2.38 -8.19 -6.43
C ILE A 162 3.12 -9.03 -5.39
N LYS A 163 3.67 -8.36 -4.38
CA LYS A 163 4.19 -8.98 -3.17
C LYS A 163 3.15 -8.80 -2.06
N HIS A 164 3.07 -9.77 -1.15
CA HIS A 164 2.19 -9.69 0.02
C HIS A 164 3.00 -9.95 1.30
N LEU A 165 2.65 -9.23 2.36
CA LEU A 165 3.30 -9.29 3.67
C LEU A 165 2.25 -9.28 4.79
#